data_AF-A0A5S9M0L8-F1
#
_entry.id   AF-A0A5S9M0L8-F1
#
_cell.length_a   1.000
_cell.length_b   1.000
_cell.length_c   1.000
_cell.angle_alpha   90.00
_cell.angle_beta   90.00
_cell.angle_gamma   90.00
#
_symmetry.space_group_name_H-M   'P 1'
#
loop_
_entity.id
_entity.type
_entity.pdbx_description
1 polymer ?
#
loop_
_entity_poly.entity_id
_entity_poly.type
_entity_poly.pdbx_seq_one_letter_code
_entity_poly.pdbx_strand_id
1 'polypeptide(L)'
;MVIMSLRNPYDAANFEEADALLAVYGFKGYSNGQFNQPNIPAGLEVIFGAASPKGKLPVDIPSVTHPNQTLYPFGYGLNLKGKQIK
;
A
#
# COMPACT_ATOMS: atom_id res chain seq x y z
N MET A 1 -13.98 -3.29 -0.98
CA MET A 1 -13.05 -3.48 -2.13
C MET A 1 -11.63 -3.17 -1.66
N VAL A 2 -10.56 -3.74 -2.25
CA VAL A 2 -9.16 -3.45 -1.87
C VAL A 2 -8.39 -2.87 -3.05
N ILE A 3 -7.68 -1.75 -2.85
CA ILE A 3 -6.76 -1.16 -3.82
C ILE A 3 -5.31 -1.49 -3.45
N MET A 4 -4.51 -1.91 -4.43
CA MET A 4 -3.08 -2.19 -4.26
C MET A 4 -2.24 -1.26 -5.15
N SER A 5 -1.54 -0.31 -4.54
CA SER A 5 -0.53 0.53 -5.19
C SER A 5 0.74 -0.26 -5.45
N LEU A 6 1.16 -0.34 -6.71
CA LEU A 6 2.21 -1.25 -7.14
C LEU A 6 3.60 -0.63 -7.20
N ARG A 7 3.75 0.69 -7.38
CA ARG A 7 5.08 1.29 -7.65
C ARG A 7 5.37 2.45 -6.72
N ASN A 8 4.85 3.62 -7.05
CA ASN A 8 4.96 4.79 -6.22
C ASN A 8 3.63 4.95 -5.47
N PRO A 9 3.65 5.16 -4.15
CA PRO A 9 2.44 5.13 -3.32
C PRO A 9 1.51 6.34 -3.52
N TYR A 10 1.90 7.32 -4.35
CA TYR A 10 1.16 8.58 -4.53
C TYR A 10 -0.20 8.39 -5.19
N ASP A 11 -0.37 7.31 -5.95
CA ASP A 11 -1.67 6.91 -6.50
C ASP A 11 -2.69 6.58 -5.41
N ALA A 12 -2.26 6.32 -4.17
CA ALA A 12 -3.15 6.09 -3.03
C ALA A 12 -4.10 7.27 -2.76
N ALA A 13 -3.65 8.50 -3.06
CA ALA A 13 -4.46 9.70 -2.87
C ALA A 13 -5.65 9.81 -3.85
N ASN A 14 -5.69 8.98 -4.90
CA ASN A 14 -6.82 8.94 -5.83
C ASN A 14 -7.98 8.07 -5.35
N PHE A 15 -7.81 7.33 -4.24
CA PHE A 15 -8.74 6.29 -3.80
C PHE A 15 -9.15 6.46 -2.33
N GLU A 16 -9.38 7.70 -1.87
CA GLU A 16 -9.81 7.99 -0.49
C GLU A 16 -11.12 7.29 -0.09
N GLU A 17 -12.00 7.01 -1.05
CA GLU A 17 -13.27 6.32 -0.84
C GLU A 17 -13.14 4.79 -0.70
N ALA A 18 -11.95 4.22 -0.92
CA ALA A 18 -11.74 2.79 -0.84
C ALA A 18 -11.75 2.29 0.62
N ASP A 19 -12.46 1.19 0.90
CA ASP A 19 -12.51 0.59 2.24
C ASP A 19 -11.12 0.12 2.75
N ALA A 20 -10.23 -0.24 1.82
CA ALA A 20 -8.91 -0.75 2.10
C ALA A 20 -7.91 -0.41 1.00
N LEU A 21 -6.72 0.01 1.41
CA LEU A 21 -5.62 0.39 0.53
C LEU A 21 -4.29 -0.16 1.04
N LEU A 22 -3.50 -0.74 0.15
CA LEU A 22 -2.16 -1.26 0.43
C LEU A 22 -1.15 -0.71 -0.58
N ALA A 23 0.05 -0.32 -0.14
CA ALA A 23 1.18 -0.02 -1.02
C ALA A 23 2.24 -1.12 -0.90
N VAL A 24 2.60 -1.74 -2.03
CA VAL A 24 3.54 -2.88 -2.05
C VAL A 24 4.92 -2.53 -2.61
N TYR A 25 5.09 -1.38 -3.27
CA TYR A 25 6.39 -0.89 -3.75
C TYR A 25 7.14 -1.83 -4.73
N GLY A 26 6.41 -2.64 -5.50
CA GLY A 26 6.94 -3.40 -6.62
C GLY A 26 5.85 -3.86 -7.58
N PHE A 27 6.06 -3.61 -8.87
CA PHE A 27 5.04 -3.75 -9.91
C PHE A 27 5.32 -4.90 -10.88
N LYS A 28 6.50 -5.53 -10.82
CA LYS A 28 6.83 -6.60 -11.74
C LYS A 28 6.03 -7.85 -11.38
N GLY A 29 5.26 -8.34 -12.35
CA GLY A 29 4.42 -9.52 -12.19
C GLY A 29 5.15 -10.84 -12.42
N TYR A 30 4.40 -11.82 -12.89
CA TYR A 30 4.86 -13.16 -13.17
C TYR A 30 5.05 -13.38 -14.67
N SER A 31 6.18 -13.96 -15.08
CA SER A 31 6.44 -14.32 -16.47
C SER A 31 7.40 -15.50 -16.54
N ASN A 32 7.29 -16.34 -17.57
CA ASN A 32 8.21 -17.47 -17.81
C ASN A 32 8.37 -18.42 -16.61
N GLY A 33 7.30 -18.70 -15.88
CA GLY A 33 7.36 -19.62 -14.75
C GLY A 33 7.81 -18.97 -13.43
N GLN A 34 8.15 -17.68 -13.40
CA GLN A 34 8.82 -17.04 -12.27
C GLN A 34 8.19 -15.70 -11.88
N PHE A 35 8.16 -15.43 -10.56
CA PHE A 35 7.88 -14.09 -10.04
C PHE A 35 9.09 -13.19 -10.22
N ASN A 36 8.90 -12.07 -10.92
CA ASN A 36 9.99 -11.11 -11.13
C ASN A 36 10.27 -10.22 -9.91
N GLN A 37 9.29 -10.10 -9.00
CA GLN A 37 9.39 -9.39 -7.72
C GLN A 37 8.49 -10.04 -6.66
N PRO A 38 8.83 -9.92 -5.36
CA PRO A 38 8.06 -10.52 -4.27
C PRO A 38 6.83 -9.69 -3.85
N ASN A 39 6.72 -8.45 -4.32
CA ASN A 39 5.82 -7.44 -3.74
C ASN A 39 4.32 -7.75 -3.94
N ILE A 40 3.91 -8.14 -5.15
CA ILE A 40 2.51 -8.52 -5.43
C ILE A 40 2.11 -9.76 -4.63
N PRO A 41 2.89 -10.87 -4.62
CA PRO A 41 2.61 -12.01 -3.74
C PRO A 41 2.49 -11.63 -2.27
N ALA A 42 3.42 -10.83 -1.73
CA ALA A 42 3.36 -10.39 -0.34
C ALA A 42 2.10 -9.57 -0.04
N GLY A 43 1.67 -8.71 -0.98
CA GLY A 43 0.41 -7.97 -0.86
C GLY A 43 -0.81 -8.88 -0.81
N LEU A 44 -0.84 -9.92 -1.64
CA LEU A 44 -1.92 -10.93 -1.62
C LEU A 44 -1.93 -11.72 -0.31
N GLU A 45 -0.77 -12.14 0.20
CA GLU A 45 -0.68 -12.81 1.50
C GLU A 45 -1.25 -11.95 2.64
N VAL A 46 -1.01 -10.63 2.61
CA VAL A 46 -1.59 -9.69 3.58
C VAL A 46 -3.11 -9.57 3.40
N ILE A 47 -3.60 -9.44 2.17
CA ILE A 47 -5.03 -9.33 1.87
C ILE A 47 -5.81 -10.55 2.35
N PHE A 48 -5.26 -11.75 2.16
CA PHE A 48 -5.88 -13.01 2.60
C PHE A 48 -5.54 -13.37 4.06
N GLY A 49 -4.84 -12.51 4.79
CA GLY A 49 -4.52 -12.73 6.20
C GLY A 49 -3.46 -13.80 6.48
N ALA A 50 -2.74 -14.26 5.45
CA ALA A 50 -1.63 -15.19 5.56
C ALA A 50 -0.34 -14.54 6.10
N ALA A 51 -0.21 -13.22 5.94
CA ALA A 51 0.91 -12.44 6.46
C ALA A 51 0.44 -11.18 7.21
N SER A 52 1.22 -10.74 8.20
CA SER A 52 0.96 -9.50 8.95
C SER A 52 1.81 -8.34 8.40
N PRO A 53 1.21 -7.24 7.94
CA PRO A 53 1.94 -6.08 7.45
C PRO A 53 2.61 -5.34 8.60
N LYS A 54 3.84 -4.89 8.37
CA LYS A 54 4.64 -4.09 9.32
C LYS A 54 5.13 -2.77 8.71
N GLY A 55 4.74 -2.50 7.47
CA GLY A 55 5.22 -1.35 6.70
C GLY A 55 4.72 -0.03 7.28
N LYS A 56 5.60 0.97 7.23
CA LYS A 56 5.29 2.38 7.46
C LYS A 56 5.74 3.15 6.23
N LEU A 57 5.01 4.20 5.86
CA LEU A 57 5.30 5.00 4.69
C LEU A 57 6.71 5.61 4.81
N PRO A 58 7.61 5.38 3.85
CA PRO A 58 8.94 5.99 3.82
C PRO A 58 8.92 7.38 3.15
N VAL A 59 7.75 7.90 2.79
CA VAL A 59 7.51 9.18 2.11
C VAL A 59 6.18 9.78 2.57
N ASP A 60 6.00 11.08 2.42
CA ASP A 60 4.69 11.72 2.54
C ASP A 60 3.84 11.47 1.29
N ILE A 61 2.53 11.25 1.48
CA ILE A 61 1.55 11.16 0.39
C ILE A 61 0.75 12.47 0.37
N PRO A 62 0.92 13.31 -0.68
CA PRO A 62 0.15 14.53 -0.80
C PRO A 62 -1.32 14.22 -1.10
N SER A 63 -2.22 15.05 -0.59
CA SER A 63 -3.64 14.99 -0.95
C SER A 63 -3.86 15.50 -2.37
N VAL A 64 -4.72 14.81 -3.13
CA VAL A 64 -5.19 15.24 -4.45
C VAL A 64 -6.42 16.14 -4.32
N THR A 65 -7.22 15.96 -3.26
CA THR A 65 -8.44 16.72 -2.98
C THR A 65 -8.17 18.04 -2.26
N HIS A 66 -7.09 18.11 -1.48
CA HIS A 66 -6.69 19.27 -0.69
C HIS A 66 -5.24 19.67 -1.01
N PRO A 67 -5.01 20.53 -2.02
CA PRO A 67 -3.67 20.96 -2.40
C PRO A 67 -2.87 21.52 -1.22
N ASN A 68 -1.57 21.21 -1.17
CA ASN A 68 -0.62 21.56 -0.10
C ASN A 68 -0.85 20.88 1.26
N GLN A 69 -1.75 19.89 1.35
CA GLN A 69 -1.89 19.05 2.53
C GLN A 69 -1.30 17.65 2.30
N THR A 70 -0.78 17.06 3.37
CA THR A 70 -0.34 15.66 3.39
C THR A 70 -1.52 14.79 3.81
N LEU A 71 -1.94 13.87 2.94
CA LEU A 71 -3.02 12.91 3.21
C LEU A 71 -2.55 11.80 4.15
N TYR A 72 -1.38 11.21 3.85
CA TYR A 72 -0.75 10.21 4.71
C TYR A 72 0.70 10.61 4.99
N PRO A 73 1.08 10.88 6.25
CA PRO A 73 2.41 11.36 6.56
C PRO A 73 3.45 10.23 6.54
N PHE A 74 4.71 10.61 6.39
CA PHE A 74 5.86 9.74 6.63
C PHE A 74 5.70 9.02 7.98
N GLY A 75 6.02 7.72 7.99
CA GLY A 75 5.89 6.88 9.18
C GLY A 75 4.47 6.35 9.43
N TYR A 76 3.46 6.76 8.66
CA TYR A 76 2.11 6.22 8.78
C TYR A 76 2.03 4.77 8.29
N GLY A 77 1.28 3.91 8.98
CA GLY A 77 1.09 2.52 8.61
C GLY A 77 0.10 1.85 9.55
N LEU A 78 -0.70 0.91 9.05
CA LEU A 78 -1.76 0.23 9.79
C LEU A 78 -1.49 -1.28 9.88
N ASN A 79 -1.92 -1.90 10.98
CA ASN A 79 -2.02 -3.36 11.07
C ASN A 79 -3.36 -3.86 10.50
N LEU A 80 -3.53 -5.19 10.40
CA LEU A 80 -4.77 -5.81 9.90
C LEU A 80 -6.04 -5.48 10.72
N LYS A 81 -5.88 -4.92 11.93
CA LYS A 81 -7.00 -4.48 12.78
C LYS A 81 -7.31 -2.99 12.59
N GLY A 82 -6.73 -2.34 11.58
CA GLY A 82 -6.92 -0.91 11.30
C GLY A 82 -6.26 0.01 12.33
N LYS A 83 -5.37 -0.50 13.19
CA LYS A 83 -4.65 0.33 14.18
C LYS A 83 -3.30 0.75 13.64
N GLN A 84 -2.92 1.99 13.92
CA GLN A 84 -1.61 2.50 13.57
C GLN A 84 -0.50 1.67 14.21
N ILE A 85 0.49 1.31 13.40
CA ILE A 85 1.69 0.59 13.85
C ILE A 85 2.55 1.59 14.62
N LYS A 86 2.74 1.32 15.91
CA LYS A 86 3.62 2.13 16.77
C LYS A 86 5.08 1.98 16.37
#